data_AF-A0A659USV2-F1
#
_entry.id   AF-A0A659USV2-F1
#
_cell.length_a   1.000
_cell.length_b   1.000
_cell.length_c   1.000
_cell.angle_alpha   90.00
_cell.angle_beta   90.00
_cell.angle_gamma   90.00
#
_symmetry.space_group_name_H-M   'P 1'
#
loop_
_entity.id
_entity.type
_entity.pdbx_description
1 polymer ?
#
loop_
_entity_poly.entity_id
_entity_poly.type
_entity_poly.pdbx_seq_one_letter_code
_entity_poly.pdbx_strand_id
1 'polypeptide(L)'
;SSDLAYVSGGATIRKDSIVGTRFLLNAKPETKVLFGKDDEKWEAEAQEEIETKFTLWAESDQCWPDARRTKTLTDIVRLAVGVHLMSGEVLQSAEWFDDGRPFASAVQMIDPARLSDPRDRIFTPYKGSRLRKGVESDTFGAPIAYYIRNAHPSDYRSNLIVTPT
;
A
#
# COMPACT_ATOMS: atom_id res chain seq x y z
N SER A 1 -13.47 -20.75 18.87
CA SER A 1 -12.65 -19.64 19.40
C SER A 1 -11.17 -19.99 19.60
N SER A 2 -10.72 -21.20 19.21
CA SER A 2 -9.32 -21.65 19.31
C SER A 2 -8.54 -21.52 17.99
N ASP A 3 -9.23 -21.57 16.85
CA ASP A 3 -8.56 -21.70 15.55
C ASP A 3 -8.02 -20.37 14.99
N LEU A 4 -8.59 -19.23 15.42
CA LEU A 4 -8.10 -17.89 15.07
C LEU A 4 -6.81 -17.51 15.82
N ALA A 5 -6.56 -18.10 16.99
CA ALA A 5 -5.36 -17.84 17.78
C ALA A 5 -4.12 -18.62 17.27
N TYR A 6 -4.35 -19.77 16.62
CA TYR A 6 -3.25 -20.58 16.07
C TYR A 6 -2.71 -20.01 14.75
N VAL A 7 -3.57 -19.40 13.93
CA VAL A 7 -3.17 -18.76 12.66
C VAL A 7 -2.47 -17.42 12.90
N SER A 8 -2.80 -16.67 13.95
CA SER A 8 -2.16 -15.38 14.23
C SER A 8 -0.71 -15.50 14.70
N GLY A 9 -0.37 -16.55 15.46
CA GLY A 9 1.00 -16.79 15.94
C GLY A 9 1.97 -17.19 14.83
N GLY A 10 1.57 -18.12 13.96
CA GLY A 10 2.39 -18.59 12.84
C GLY A 10 2.53 -17.56 11.71
N ALA A 11 1.50 -16.75 11.45
CA ALA A 11 1.55 -15.68 10.46
C ALA A 11 2.49 -14.54 10.89
N THR A 12 2.53 -14.21 12.19
CA THR A 12 3.41 -13.16 12.72
C THR A 12 4.89 -13.55 12.62
N ILE A 13 5.24 -14.79 12.99
CA ILE A 13 6.64 -15.28 12.96
C ILE A 13 7.19 -15.38 11.53
N ARG A 14 6.35 -15.72 10.54
CA ARG A 14 6.78 -15.83 9.13
C ARG A 14 6.91 -14.46 8.46
N LYS A 15 6.14 -13.47 8.90
CA LYS A 15 6.13 -12.09 8.38
C LYS A 15 7.42 -11.34 8.71
N ASP A 16 7.93 -11.50 9.93
CA ASP A 16 9.19 -10.86 10.35
C ASP A 16 10.41 -11.51 9.69
N SER A 17 10.34 -12.81 9.39
CA SER A 17 11.40 -13.55 8.69
C SER A 17 11.55 -13.19 7.21
N ILE A 18 10.49 -12.69 6.55
CA ILE A 18 10.52 -12.41 5.09
C ILE A 18 11.12 -11.04 4.77
N VAL A 19 10.84 -10.02 5.59
CA VAL A 19 11.26 -8.64 5.29
C VAL A 19 12.63 -8.31 5.90
N GLY A 20 13.12 -9.12 6.85
CA GLY A 20 14.36 -8.84 7.57
C GLY A 20 14.21 -7.64 8.51
N THR A 21 15.32 -7.08 9.00
CA THR A 21 15.31 -6.02 10.02
C THR A 21 14.79 -4.69 9.49
N ARG A 22 15.16 -4.32 8.26
CA ARG A 22 14.79 -3.06 7.58
C ARG A 22 14.63 -3.26 6.08
N PHE A 23 13.68 -2.54 5.50
CA PHE A 23 13.49 -2.43 4.06
C PHE A 23 14.33 -1.26 3.53
N LEU A 24 15.47 -1.58 2.93
CA LEU A 24 16.45 -0.60 2.45
C LEU A 24 16.35 -0.41 0.93
N LEU A 25 16.60 0.82 0.48
CA LEU A 25 16.78 1.15 -0.93
C LEU A 25 18.23 0.83 -1.34
N ASN A 26 18.40 0.26 -2.53
CA ASN A 26 19.68 0.15 -3.22
C ASN A 26 19.59 1.00 -4.49
N ALA A 27 19.99 2.26 -4.39
CA ALA A 27 19.87 3.22 -5.48
C ALA A 27 20.99 2.98 -6.50
N LYS A 28 20.64 3.05 -7.79
CA LYS A 28 21.59 2.86 -8.90
C LYS A 28 21.48 4.03 -9.88
N PRO A 29 21.93 5.23 -9.48
CA PRO A 29 22.02 6.36 -10.40
C PRO A 29 22.94 5.99 -11.58
N GLU A 30 22.54 6.33 -12.79
CA GLU A 30 23.24 5.97 -14.03
C GLU A 30 23.51 7.23 -14.84
N THR A 31 24.73 7.75 -14.75
CA THR A 31 25.15 9.02 -15.35
C THR A 31 25.16 8.96 -16.86
N LYS A 32 25.38 7.78 -17.47
CA LYS A 32 25.25 7.63 -18.91
C LYS A 32 23.85 7.94 -19.39
N VAL A 33 22.84 7.51 -18.63
CA VAL A 33 21.43 7.75 -18.95
C VAL A 33 21.04 9.19 -18.62
N LEU A 34 21.50 9.73 -17.48
CA LEU A 34 21.12 11.05 -17.01
C LEU A 34 21.80 12.18 -17.79
N PHE A 35 23.09 12.02 -18.10
CA PHE A 35 23.96 13.09 -18.62
C PHE A 35 24.68 12.72 -19.91
N GLY A 36 24.54 11.48 -20.43
CA GLY A 36 25.21 11.02 -21.64
C GLY A 36 26.71 10.71 -21.45
N LYS A 37 27.24 10.86 -20.24
CA LYS A 37 28.64 10.68 -19.88
C LYS A 37 28.76 9.88 -18.60
N ASP A 38 29.85 9.14 -18.48
CA ASP A 38 30.15 8.32 -17.30
C ASP A 38 30.83 9.20 -16.23
N ASP A 39 30.34 9.11 -14.99
CA ASP A 39 30.89 9.79 -13.82
C ASP A 39 30.64 8.96 -12.55
N GLU A 40 31.47 7.93 -12.35
CA GLU A 40 31.35 6.97 -11.23
C GLU A 40 31.41 7.66 -9.86
N LYS A 41 32.18 8.74 -9.74
CA LYS A 41 32.29 9.47 -8.48
C LYS A 41 30.97 10.13 -8.13
N TRP A 42 30.35 10.80 -9.10
CA TRP A 42 29.03 11.41 -8.90
C TRP A 42 27.98 10.35 -8.58
N GLU A 43 28.01 9.20 -9.24
CA GLU A 43 27.07 8.10 -8.97
C GLU A 43 27.15 7.60 -7.52
N ALA A 44 28.36 7.41 -7.01
CA ALA A 44 28.58 7.00 -5.63
C ALA A 44 28.05 8.04 -4.62
N GLU A 45 28.39 9.33 -4.83
CA GLU A 45 27.91 10.42 -3.98
C GLU A 45 26.38 10.54 -4.02
N ALA A 46 25.79 10.46 -5.21
CA ALA A 46 24.34 10.53 -5.39
C ALA A 46 23.63 9.32 -4.77
N GLN A 47 24.19 8.12 -4.89
CA GLN A 47 23.64 6.92 -4.28
C GLN A 47 23.57 7.07 -2.76
N GLU A 48 24.67 7.47 -2.11
CA GLU A 48 24.74 7.68 -0.66
C GLU A 48 23.70 8.72 -0.20
N GLU A 49 23.60 9.84 -0.91
CA GLU A 49 22.64 10.90 -0.60
C GLU A 49 21.18 10.40 -0.69
N ILE A 50 20.84 9.71 -1.78
CA ILE A 50 19.49 9.18 -2.03
C ILE A 50 19.11 8.14 -0.98
N GLU A 51 20.00 7.18 -0.69
CA GLU A 51 19.74 6.12 0.28
C GLU A 51 19.61 6.66 1.70
N THR A 52 20.42 7.66 2.07
CA THR A 52 20.34 8.35 3.36
C THR A 52 19.00 9.06 3.52
N LYS A 53 18.59 9.84 2.51
CA LYS A 53 17.30 10.55 2.48
C LYS A 53 16.12 9.58 2.51
N PHE A 54 16.21 8.50 1.74
CA PHE A 54 15.19 7.46 1.72
C PHE A 54 15.04 6.81 3.09
N THR A 55 16.14 6.47 3.75
CA THR A 55 16.13 5.86 5.09
C THR A 55 15.52 6.81 6.13
N LEU A 56 15.85 8.10 6.07
CA LEU A 56 15.26 9.13 6.94
C LEU A 56 13.73 9.16 6.84
N TRP A 57 13.19 9.03 5.61
CA TRP A 57 11.76 8.92 5.39
C TRP A 57 11.20 7.56 5.84
N ALA A 58 11.78 6.47 5.33
CA ALA A 58 11.31 5.10 5.48
C ALA A 58 11.22 4.64 6.93
N GLU A 59 12.25 4.95 7.74
CA GLU A 59 12.40 4.46 9.12
C GLU A 59 12.21 5.56 10.16
N SER A 60 11.45 6.59 9.81
CA SER A 60 11.12 7.68 10.71
C SER A 60 10.32 7.26 11.94
N ASP A 61 10.71 7.77 13.11
CA ASP A 61 9.93 7.69 14.34
C ASP A 61 8.55 8.38 14.21
N GLN A 62 8.43 9.35 13.30
CA GLN A 62 7.17 10.03 12.98
C GLN A 62 6.32 9.29 11.94
N CYS A 63 6.80 8.14 11.44
CA CYS A 63 6.07 7.28 10.51
C CYS A 63 5.57 8.01 9.25
N TRP A 64 6.39 8.89 8.67
CA TRP A 64 6.03 9.66 7.46
C TRP A 64 5.55 8.82 6.26
N PRO A 65 6.02 7.59 6.02
CA PRO A 65 5.52 6.76 4.92
C PRO A 65 4.06 6.32 5.09
N ASP A 66 3.54 6.28 6.32
CA ASP A 66 2.16 5.91 6.60
C ASP A 66 1.29 7.16 6.71
N ALA A 67 0.23 7.24 5.90
CA ALA A 67 -0.75 8.31 6.01
C ALA A 67 -1.41 8.37 7.40
N ARG A 68 -1.51 7.24 8.11
CA ARG A 68 -2.00 7.20 9.51
C ARG A 68 -0.93 7.56 10.55
N ARG A 69 0.34 7.69 10.14
CA ARG A 69 1.50 7.92 11.01
C ARG A 69 1.68 6.86 12.12
N THR A 70 1.44 5.58 11.80
CA THR A 70 1.55 4.48 12.78
C THR A 70 2.58 3.40 12.43
N LYS A 71 3.16 3.46 11.22
CA LYS A 71 4.06 2.43 10.70
C LYS A 71 5.23 3.05 9.94
N THR A 72 6.40 2.47 10.12
CA THR A 72 7.54 2.69 9.20
C THR A 72 7.26 2.01 7.87
N LEU A 73 8.06 2.30 6.85
CA LEU A 73 7.98 1.62 5.56
C LEU A 73 8.24 0.12 5.71
N THR A 74 9.22 -0.28 6.54
CA THR A 74 9.47 -1.70 6.83
C THR A 74 8.22 -2.39 7.36
N ASP A 75 7.50 -1.75 8.29
CA ASP A 75 6.27 -2.31 8.85
C ASP A 75 5.12 -2.37 7.85
N ILE A 76 5.02 -1.38 6.96
CA ILE A 76 4.07 -1.39 5.84
C ILE A 76 4.37 -2.57 4.90
N VAL A 77 5.64 -2.78 4.52
CA VAL A 77 6.04 -3.90 3.64
C VAL A 77 5.75 -5.24 4.32
N ARG A 78 6.08 -5.39 5.60
CA ARG A 78 5.70 -6.58 6.38
C ARG A 78 4.20 -6.78 6.31
N LEU A 79 3.41 -5.74 6.60
CA LEU A 79 1.94 -5.82 6.55
C LEU A 79 1.45 -6.24 5.17
N ALA A 80 1.96 -5.63 4.10
CA ALA A 80 1.61 -5.96 2.72
C ALA A 80 1.89 -7.44 2.43
N VAL A 81 3.07 -7.97 2.78
CA VAL A 81 3.39 -9.40 2.61
C VAL A 81 2.39 -10.29 3.35
N GLY A 82 2.07 -9.95 4.60
CA GLY A 82 1.09 -10.70 5.39
C GLY A 82 -0.31 -10.69 4.77
N VAL A 83 -0.78 -9.53 4.30
CA VAL A 83 -2.07 -9.38 3.62
C VAL A 83 -2.09 -10.15 2.31
N HIS A 84 -1.01 -10.07 1.52
CA HIS A 84 -0.87 -10.78 0.26
C HIS A 84 -0.91 -12.30 0.46
N LEU A 85 -0.26 -12.83 1.49
CA LEU A 85 -0.30 -14.26 1.81
C LEU A 85 -1.71 -14.74 2.18
N MET A 86 -2.53 -13.89 2.82
CA MET A 86 -3.88 -14.25 3.27
C MET A 86 -4.94 -14.07 2.19
N SER A 87 -4.82 -13.01 1.37
CA SER A 87 -5.88 -12.57 0.45
C SER A 87 -5.48 -12.59 -1.02
N GLY A 88 -4.20 -12.76 -1.34
CA GLY A 88 -3.66 -12.73 -2.69
C GLY A 88 -3.45 -11.33 -3.27
N GLU A 89 -3.90 -10.27 -2.60
CA GLU A 89 -3.86 -8.90 -3.12
C GLU A 89 -3.53 -7.90 -2.00
N VAL A 90 -2.92 -6.76 -2.37
CA VAL A 90 -2.66 -5.65 -1.45
C VAL A 90 -3.15 -4.37 -2.13
N LEU A 91 -3.91 -3.56 -1.40
CA LEU A 91 -4.44 -2.30 -1.88
C LEU A 91 -3.92 -1.15 -1.02
N GLN A 92 -3.38 -0.13 -1.68
CA GLN A 92 -2.91 1.11 -1.06
C GLN A 92 -3.30 2.30 -1.94
N SER A 93 -3.60 3.44 -1.34
CA SER A 93 -3.59 4.72 -2.05
C SER A 93 -2.26 5.44 -1.84
N ALA A 94 -1.82 6.18 -2.86
CA ALA A 94 -0.71 7.10 -2.77
C ALA A 94 -1.23 8.46 -2.30
N GLU A 95 -0.67 8.96 -1.21
CA GLU A 95 -1.09 10.20 -0.57
C GLU A 95 0.04 11.23 -0.67
N TRP A 96 -0.34 12.51 -0.73
CA TRP A 96 0.59 13.63 -0.78
C TRP A 96 0.22 14.65 0.29
N PHE A 97 1.20 15.01 1.12
CA PHE A 97 0.99 15.92 2.26
C PHE A 97 1.93 17.12 2.18
N ASP A 98 1.41 18.29 2.55
CA ASP A 98 2.16 19.53 2.72
C ASP A 98 2.04 20.02 4.17
N ASP A 99 2.58 19.24 5.10
CA ASP A 99 2.49 19.46 6.56
C ASP A 99 3.86 19.73 7.21
N GLY A 100 4.86 20.13 6.42
CA GLY A 100 6.22 20.39 6.87
C GLY A 100 7.10 19.14 7.07
N ARG A 101 6.62 17.96 6.69
CA ARG A 101 7.44 16.74 6.65
C ARG A 101 8.58 16.84 5.62
N PRO A 102 9.70 16.10 5.79
CA PRO A 102 10.84 16.16 4.88
C PRO A 102 10.51 15.67 3.46
N PHE A 103 9.57 14.74 3.32
CA PHE A 103 9.09 14.23 2.04
C PHE A 103 7.57 14.05 2.08
N ALA A 104 6.87 14.62 1.09
CA ALA A 104 5.41 14.69 1.04
C ALA A 104 4.71 13.34 0.85
N SER A 105 5.39 12.39 0.20
CA SER A 105 4.82 11.10 -0.18
C SER A 105 4.52 10.21 1.02
N ALA A 106 3.33 9.64 1.02
CA ALA A 106 2.92 8.59 1.95
C ALA A 106 1.99 7.59 1.25
N VAL A 107 1.72 6.47 1.91
CA VAL A 107 0.72 5.50 1.47
C VAL A 107 -0.30 5.24 2.56
N GLN A 108 -1.52 4.94 2.14
CA GLN A 108 -2.59 4.50 3.04
C GLN A 108 -2.97 3.07 2.69
N MET A 109 -2.76 2.14 3.61
CA MET A 109 -3.27 0.77 3.47
C MET A 109 -4.81 0.77 3.43
N ILE A 110 -5.37 0.08 2.46
CA ILE A 110 -6.81 -0.09 2.27
C ILE A 110 -7.12 -1.58 2.27
N ASP A 111 -8.16 -1.98 2.99
CA ASP A 111 -8.66 -3.35 2.96
C ASP A 111 -9.22 -3.67 1.56
N PRO A 112 -8.68 -4.69 0.84
CA PRO A 112 -9.20 -5.09 -0.47
C PRO A 112 -10.68 -5.47 -0.46
N ALA A 113 -11.23 -5.92 0.68
CA ALA A 113 -12.66 -6.20 0.82
C ALA A 113 -13.55 -4.96 0.63
N ARG A 114 -12.97 -3.75 0.71
CA ARG A 114 -13.69 -2.49 0.41
C ARG A 114 -13.87 -2.26 -1.08
N LEU A 115 -13.21 -3.00 -1.96
CA LEU A 115 -13.47 -2.92 -3.40
C LEU A 115 -14.90 -3.40 -3.71
N SER A 116 -15.64 -2.60 -4.47
CA SER A 116 -17.03 -2.91 -4.79
C SER A 116 -17.44 -2.30 -6.11
N ASP A 117 -18.29 -3.02 -6.84
CA ASP A 117 -18.91 -2.51 -8.05
C ASP A 117 -20.00 -1.49 -7.66
N PRO A 118 -19.94 -0.22 -8.10
CA PRO A 118 -20.99 0.77 -7.86
C PRO A 118 -22.28 0.39 -8.59
N ARG A 119 -23.43 0.55 -7.94
CA ARG A 119 -24.73 0.10 -8.47
C ARG A 119 -25.08 0.72 -9.83
N ASP A 120 -24.80 2.00 -10.00
CA ASP A 120 -25.00 2.77 -11.24
C ASP A 120 -24.08 2.31 -12.38
N ARG A 121 -22.90 1.79 -12.06
CA ARG A 121 -21.90 1.33 -13.04
C ARG A 121 -22.12 -0.12 -13.51
N ILE A 122 -22.78 -0.94 -12.69
CA ILE A 122 -23.13 -2.33 -13.07
C ILE A 122 -24.14 -2.34 -14.23
N PHE A 123 -25.12 -1.43 -14.22
CA PHE A 123 -26.20 -1.40 -15.22
C PHE A 123 -25.87 -0.56 -16.45
N THR A 124 -24.81 0.24 -16.43
CA THR A 124 -24.38 1.07 -17.56
C THR A 124 -22.86 1.02 -17.68
N PRO A 125 -22.29 -0.10 -18.17
CA PRO A 125 -20.86 -0.18 -18.43
C PRO A 125 -20.46 0.92 -19.42
N TYR A 126 -19.36 1.62 -19.14
CA TYR A 126 -18.78 2.55 -20.10
C TYR A 126 -18.42 1.75 -21.37
N LYS A 127 -18.67 2.31 -22.56
CA LYS A 127 -18.37 1.61 -23.82
C LYS A 127 -16.90 1.19 -23.85
N GLY A 128 -16.65 -0.12 -23.81
CA GLY A 128 -15.31 -0.68 -23.87
C GLY A 128 -14.63 -0.92 -22.52
N SER A 129 -15.28 -0.65 -21.38
CA SER A 129 -14.75 -1.02 -20.07
C SER A 129 -15.48 -2.23 -19.46
N ARG A 130 -14.75 -2.98 -18.63
CA ARG A 130 -15.28 -4.11 -17.85
C ARG A 130 -15.07 -3.81 -16.37
N LEU A 131 -16.16 -3.82 -15.59
CA LEU A 131 -16.10 -3.63 -14.15
C LEU A 131 -16.31 -4.98 -13.45
N ARG A 132 -15.39 -5.35 -12.56
CA ARG A 132 -15.50 -6.57 -11.75
C ARG A 132 -14.82 -6.41 -10.41
N LYS A 133 -15.53 -6.72 -9.32
CA LYS A 133 -15.00 -6.69 -7.94
C LYS A 133 -14.34 -5.33 -7.60
N GLY A 134 -14.93 -4.24 -8.05
CA GLY A 134 -14.46 -2.87 -7.81
C GLY A 134 -13.28 -2.43 -8.67
N VAL A 135 -12.86 -3.23 -9.66
CA VAL A 135 -11.81 -2.84 -10.61
C VAL A 135 -12.43 -2.66 -11.99
N GLU A 136 -12.30 -1.47 -12.55
CA GLU A 136 -12.66 -1.19 -13.94
C GLU A 136 -11.42 -1.31 -14.81
N SER A 137 -11.53 -2.09 -15.88
CA SER A 137 -10.46 -2.32 -16.84
C SER A 137 -10.88 -1.95 -18.27
N ASP A 138 -9.90 -1.62 -19.09
CA ASP A 138 -10.09 -1.36 -20.51
C ASP A 138 -10.37 -2.65 -21.31
N THR A 139 -10.50 -2.54 -22.63
CA THR A 139 -10.74 -3.68 -23.51
C THR A 139 -9.63 -4.73 -23.50
N PHE A 140 -8.41 -4.34 -23.12
CA PHE A 140 -7.23 -5.20 -23.05
C PHE A 140 -7.01 -5.78 -21.65
N GLY A 141 -7.76 -5.32 -20.65
CA GLY A 141 -7.70 -5.79 -19.27
C GLY A 141 -6.81 -4.95 -18.36
N ALA A 142 -6.26 -3.82 -18.81
CA ALA A 142 -5.50 -2.92 -17.96
C ALA A 142 -6.44 -2.19 -16.98
N PRO A 143 -6.14 -2.13 -15.67
CA PRO A 143 -6.97 -1.42 -14.71
C PRO A 143 -6.89 0.10 -14.96
N ILE A 144 -8.05 0.75 -15.05
CA ILE A 144 -8.19 2.19 -15.28
C ILE A 144 -8.85 2.93 -14.11
N ALA A 145 -9.60 2.22 -13.26
CA ALA A 145 -10.16 2.79 -12.04
C ALA A 145 -10.42 1.72 -10.96
N TYR A 146 -10.42 2.16 -9.70
CA TYR A 146 -10.74 1.36 -8.52
C TYR A 146 -11.87 2.03 -7.72
N TYR A 147 -12.88 1.25 -7.35
CA TYR A 147 -14.05 1.73 -6.62
C TYR A 147 -14.04 1.17 -5.20
N ILE A 148 -13.80 2.06 -4.24
CA ILE A 148 -13.53 1.71 -2.84
C ILE A 148 -14.66 2.27 -1.96
N ARG A 149 -15.30 1.41 -1.17
CA ARG A 149 -16.33 1.81 -0.19
C ARG A 149 -15.72 2.61 0.94
N ASN A 150 -16.45 3.56 1.54
CA ASN A 150 -16.00 4.26 2.75
C ASN A 150 -15.95 3.34 3.98
N ALA A 151 -16.95 2.47 4.15
CA ALA A 151 -17.05 1.51 5.25
C ALA A 151 -16.73 0.08 4.77
N HIS A 152 -16.29 -0.78 5.69
CA HIS A 152 -16.07 -2.19 5.39
C HIS A 152 -17.43 -2.88 5.19
N PRO A 153 -17.55 -3.84 4.25
CA PRO A 153 -18.80 -4.55 4.05
C PRO A 153 -19.30 -5.35 5.24
N SER A 154 -18.60 -5.47 6.37
CA SER A 154 -19.13 -6.08 7.61
C SER A 154 -19.74 -5.07 8.58
N ASP A 155 -19.47 -3.78 8.40
CA ASP A 155 -19.88 -2.72 9.33
C ASP A 155 -21.40 -2.51 9.33
N TYR A 156 -22.11 -3.01 8.31
CA TYR A 156 -23.58 -2.98 8.27
C TYR A 156 -24.26 -3.88 9.30
N ARG A 157 -23.56 -4.88 9.87
CA ARG A 157 -24.16 -5.87 10.79
C ARG A 157 -24.24 -5.43 12.25
N SER A 158 -23.58 -4.35 12.65
CA SER A 158 -23.54 -3.90 14.05
C SER A 158 -24.69 -2.98 14.46
N ASN A 159 -25.51 -2.49 13.53
CA ASN A 159 -26.67 -1.63 13.81
C ASN A 159 -28.02 -2.37 13.84
N LEU A 160 -28.04 -3.67 14.20
CA LEU A 160 -29.30 -4.33 14.54
C LEU A 160 -29.82 -3.74 15.86
N ILE A 161 -30.77 -2.82 15.69
CA ILE A 161 -31.52 -2.10 16.71
C ILE A 161 -31.99 -3.10 17.79
N VAL A 162 -31.44 -2.97 19.00
CA VAL A 162 -32.11 -3.44 20.20
C VAL A 162 -33.27 -2.47 20.42
N THR A 163 -34.48 -2.86 20.03
CA THR A 163 -35.69 -2.15 20.48
C THR A 163 -35.87 -2.44 21.96
N PRO A 164 -35.85 -1.43 22.85
CA PRO A 164 -36.33 -1.63 24.21
C PRO A 164 -37.86 -1.77 24.18
N THR A 165 -38.37 -2.86 24.75
CA THR A 165 -39.78 -2.98 25.20
C THR A 165 -40.03 -2.08 26.40
#